data_AF-A0A383DVU6-F1
#
_entry.id   AF-A0A383DVU6-F1
#
_cell.length_a   1.000
_cell.length_b   1.000
_cell.length_c   1.000
_cell.angle_alpha   90.00
_cell.angle_beta   90.00
_cell.angle_gamma   90.00
#
_symmetry.space_group_name_H-M   'P 1'
#
loop_
_entity.id
_entity.type
_entity.pdbx_description
1 polymer ?
#
loop_
_entity_poly.entity_id
_entity_poly.type
_entity_poly.pdbx_seq_one_letter_code
_entity_poly.pdbx_strand_id
1 'polypeptide(L)'
;MKKNPVFFLEHRKIFENGEINTEFSGTIENQEINQLKTDKKRGHIKSKGSFDISKNSYIDFAVHRTTDRNYLNTYKYGYSDTLESNVKLRGFRKNNYYSLESHIFQDLRKDFNQKEVPKILPRLILNLNSKEIFNKLNYQTNVEVLNILRSEGVDNKKFFFNQNIKFPLLFNDGTILEFGGHINAGLYHLDNFDNPVTG
;
A
#
# COMPACT_ATOMS: atom_id res chain seq x y z
N MET A 1 -15.48 8.01 -29.57
CA MET A 1 -14.50 9.08 -29.26
C MET A 1 -13.34 8.98 -30.24
N LYS A 2 -12.99 10.08 -30.91
CA LYS A 2 -11.83 10.15 -31.81
C LYS A 2 -10.56 10.07 -30.95
N LYS A 3 -9.58 9.25 -31.34
CA LYS A 3 -8.31 9.12 -30.61
C LYS A 3 -7.29 10.07 -31.23
N ASN A 4 -6.61 10.83 -30.40
CA ASN A 4 -5.49 11.65 -30.85
C ASN A 4 -4.21 10.80 -30.87
N PRO A 5 -3.21 11.20 -31.68
CA PRO A 5 -1.88 10.60 -31.61
C PRO A 5 -1.34 10.69 -30.19
N VAL A 6 -0.80 9.58 -29.69
CA VAL A 6 -0.30 9.46 -28.32
C VAL A 6 1.18 9.12 -28.36
N PHE A 7 1.98 9.85 -27.59
CA PHE A 7 3.34 9.45 -27.29
C PHE A 7 3.29 8.34 -26.24
N PHE A 8 4.06 7.27 -26.46
CA PHE A 8 4.14 6.14 -25.56
C PHE A 8 5.61 5.72 -25.42
N LEU A 9 6.04 5.50 -24.18
CA LEU A 9 7.39 5.12 -23.81
C LEU A 9 7.31 3.96 -22.83
N GLU A 10 8.02 2.87 -23.15
CA GLU A 10 8.34 1.82 -22.19
C GLU A 10 9.84 1.85 -21.90
N HIS A 11 10.18 1.74 -20.62
CA HIS A 11 11.54 1.61 -20.13
C HIS A 11 11.61 0.46 -19.15
N ARG A 12 12.54 -0.47 -19.38
CA ARG A 12 12.82 -1.59 -18.49
C ARG A 12 14.31 -1.67 -18.24
N LYS A 13 14.71 -1.78 -16.99
CA LYS A 13 16.12 -1.88 -16.62
C LYS A 13 16.30 -2.79 -15.41
N ILE A 14 17.25 -3.69 -15.54
CA ILE A 14 17.74 -4.56 -14.46
C ILE A 14 19.08 -3.99 -13.99
N PHE A 15 19.27 -3.91 -12.68
CA PHE A 15 20.48 -3.52 -11.98
C PHE A 15 21.01 -4.72 -11.19
N GLU A 16 22.22 -4.61 -10.64
CA GLU A 16 22.77 -5.67 -9.79
C GLU A 16 21.94 -5.92 -8.53
N ASN A 17 21.27 -4.89 -8.01
CA ASN A 17 20.52 -4.93 -6.76
C ASN A 17 19.03 -4.64 -6.95
N GLY A 18 18.46 -4.81 -8.15
CA GLY A 18 17.04 -4.57 -8.35
C GLY A 18 16.63 -4.37 -9.80
N GLU A 19 15.38 -3.96 -9.98
CA GLU A 19 14.80 -3.73 -11.30
C GLU A 19 13.79 -2.58 -11.29
N ILE A 20 13.58 -2.02 -12.48
CA ILE A 20 12.54 -1.03 -12.74
C ILE A 20 11.87 -1.28 -14.08
N ASN A 21 10.54 -1.15 -14.10
CA ASN A 21 9.72 -1.13 -15.30
C ASN A 21 8.82 0.11 -15.25
N THR A 22 8.85 0.90 -16.31
CA THR A 22 8.10 2.16 -16.44
C THR A 22 7.40 2.21 -17.80
N GLU A 23 6.10 2.42 -17.76
CA GLU A 23 5.25 2.79 -18.88
C GLU A 23 4.84 4.26 -18.69
N PHE A 24 4.96 5.07 -19.74
CA PHE A 24 4.52 6.46 -19.75
C PHE A 24 3.82 6.75 -21.06
N SER A 25 2.72 7.50 -21.01
CA SER A 25 2.10 8.00 -22.22
C SER A 25 1.47 9.37 -22.05
N GLY A 26 1.41 10.12 -23.14
CA GLY A 26 0.88 11.47 -23.16
C GLY A 26 0.31 11.85 -24.51
N THR A 27 -0.74 12.65 -24.51
CA THR A 27 -1.36 13.25 -25.69
C THR A 27 -1.87 14.64 -25.34
N ILE A 28 -2.00 15.48 -26.36
CA ILE A 28 -2.75 16.73 -26.25
C ILE A 28 -4.06 16.54 -27.00
N GLU A 29 -5.16 16.89 -26.36
CA GLU A 29 -6.50 16.83 -26.96
C GLU A 29 -7.15 18.20 -26.98
N ASN A 30 -7.54 18.63 -28.18
CA ASN A 30 -8.26 19.88 -28.36
C ASN A 30 -9.71 19.63 -27.97
N GLN A 31 -10.11 20.13 -26.80
CA GLN A 31 -11.52 20.14 -26.40
C GLN A 31 -12.11 21.50 -26.71
N GLU A 32 -13.21 21.52 -27.47
CA GLU A 32 -14.08 22.69 -27.57
C GLU A 32 -15.05 22.66 -26.39
N ILE A 33 -14.84 23.55 -25.43
CA ILE A 33 -15.76 23.78 -24.31
C ILE A 33 -16.27 25.21 -24.47
N ASN A 34 -17.58 25.38 -24.64
CA ASN A 34 -18.23 26.70 -24.80
C ASN A 34 -17.55 27.58 -25.89
N GLN A 35 -17.27 27.01 -27.07
CA GLN A 35 -16.61 27.69 -28.20
C GLN A 35 -15.16 28.16 -27.96
N LEU A 36 -14.58 27.85 -26.80
CA LEU A 36 -13.16 28.05 -26.52
C LEU A 36 -12.43 26.73 -26.75
N LYS A 37 -11.41 26.75 -27.61
CA LYS A 37 -10.47 25.64 -27.76
C LYS A 37 -9.51 25.65 -26.57
N THR A 38 -9.57 24.61 -25.76
CA THR A 38 -8.61 24.40 -24.68
C THR A 38 -7.84 23.11 -24.92
N ASP A 39 -6.51 23.21 -24.87
CA ASP A 39 -5.63 22.07 -25.02
C ASP A 39 -5.56 21.30 -23.70
N LYS A 40 -6.20 20.14 -23.66
CA LYS A 40 -6.17 19.26 -22.50
C LYS A 40 -5.03 18.28 -22.62
N LYS A 41 -4.04 18.39 -21.73
CA LYS A 41 -2.96 17.40 -21.58
C LYS A 41 -3.54 16.16 -20.90
N ARG A 42 -3.43 15.01 -21.56
CA ARG A 42 -3.88 13.73 -21.02
C ARG A 42 -2.75 12.71 -21.04
N GLY A 43 -2.65 11.86 -20.03
CA GLY A 43 -1.54 10.93 -19.91
C GLY A 43 -1.70 9.95 -18.77
N HIS A 44 -0.78 8.98 -18.75
CA HIS A 44 -0.61 8.10 -17.61
C HIS A 44 0.87 7.81 -17.37
N ILE A 45 1.16 7.43 -16.14
CA ILE A 45 2.43 6.85 -15.73
C ILE A 45 2.14 5.60 -14.92
N LYS A 46 2.86 4.53 -15.23
CA LYS A 46 2.83 3.29 -14.48
C LYS A 46 4.27 2.80 -14.33
N SER A 47 4.81 2.92 -13.12
CA SER A 47 6.17 2.50 -12.80
C SER A 47 6.16 1.54 -11.64
N LYS A 48 6.96 0.49 -11.70
CA LYS A 48 7.23 -0.42 -10.59
C LYS A 48 8.73 -0.60 -10.46
N GLY A 49 9.22 -0.68 -9.24
CA GLY A 49 10.61 -1.02 -8.97
C GLY A 49 10.74 -1.74 -7.64
N SER A 50 11.74 -2.61 -7.57
CA SER A 50 12.11 -3.36 -6.38
C SER A 50 13.62 -3.39 -6.29
N PHE A 51 14.17 -3.05 -5.12
CA PHE A 51 15.59 -2.93 -4.90
C PHE A 51 16.01 -3.49 -3.55
N ASP A 52 17.10 -4.23 -3.56
CA ASP A 52 17.83 -4.67 -2.38
C ASP A 52 18.71 -3.50 -1.91
N ILE A 53 18.36 -2.89 -0.78
CA ILE A 53 19.16 -1.83 -0.15
C ILE A 53 20.32 -2.46 0.62
N SER A 54 20.08 -3.62 1.23
CA SER A 54 21.08 -4.42 1.92
C SER A 54 20.73 -5.90 1.82
N LYS A 55 21.56 -6.79 2.38
CA LYS A 55 21.29 -8.24 2.46
C LYS A 55 19.93 -8.60 3.10
N ASN A 56 19.35 -7.66 3.85
CA ASN A 56 18.21 -7.87 4.73
C ASN A 56 17.17 -6.76 4.63
N SER A 57 17.29 -5.84 3.67
CA SER A 57 16.39 -4.69 3.54
C SER A 57 16.08 -4.39 2.09
N TYR A 58 14.81 -4.16 1.81
CA TYR A 58 14.22 -4.10 0.49
C TYR A 58 13.36 -2.84 0.38
N ILE A 59 13.45 -2.14 -0.74
CA ILE A 59 12.52 -1.07 -1.07
C ILE A 59 11.77 -1.43 -2.34
N ASP A 60 10.45 -1.33 -2.25
CA ASP A 60 9.56 -1.48 -3.39
C ASP A 60 8.80 -0.18 -3.57
N PHE A 61 8.57 0.20 -4.82
CA PHE A 61 7.63 1.24 -5.14
C PHE A 61 6.78 0.84 -6.33
N ALA A 62 5.54 1.32 -6.31
CA ALA A 62 4.64 1.31 -7.44
C ALA A 62 4.06 2.71 -7.59
N VAL A 63 4.04 3.24 -8.80
CA VAL A 63 3.35 4.48 -9.15
C VAL A 63 2.41 4.13 -10.28
N HIS A 64 1.11 4.36 -10.10
CA HIS A 64 0.14 4.21 -11.16
C HIS A 64 -0.83 5.37 -11.10
N ARG A 65 -0.75 6.28 -12.08
CA ARG A 65 -1.50 7.53 -12.11
C ARG A 65 -1.94 7.86 -13.52
N THR A 66 -3.11 8.47 -13.62
CA THR A 66 -3.67 9.00 -14.87
C THR A 66 -4.15 10.43 -14.66
N THR A 67 -4.09 11.25 -15.69
CA THR A 67 -4.62 12.63 -15.67
C THR A 67 -6.14 12.66 -15.56
N ASP A 68 -6.83 11.64 -16.08
CA ASP A 68 -8.28 11.52 -16.04
C ASP A 68 -8.77 10.07 -16.02
N ARG A 69 -10.00 9.89 -15.55
CA ARG A 69 -10.64 8.58 -15.32
C ARG A 69 -10.79 7.72 -16.56
N ASN A 70 -10.95 8.34 -17.73
CA ASN A 70 -11.26 7.63 -18.96
C ASN A 70 -10.01 7.30 -19.79
N TYR A 71 -8.86 7.86 -19.45
CA TYR A 71 -7.65 7.79 -20.29
C TYR A 71 -7.21 6.35 -20.58
N LEU A 72 -7.03 5.54 -19.53
CA LEU A 72 -6.59 4.14 -19.66
C LEU A 72 -7.57 3.31 -20.49
N ASN A 73 -8.88 3.52 -20.29
CA ASN A 73 -9.90 2.84 -21.09
C ASN A 73 -9.92 3.32 -22.56
N THR A 74 -9.72 4.61 -22.79
CA THR A 74 -9.67 5.21 -24.14
C THR A 74 -8.53 4.60 -24.95
N TYR A 75 -7.34 4.54 -24.38
CA TYR A 75 -6.13 4.06 -25.06
C TYR A 75 -5.83 2.57 -24.86
N LYS A 76 -6.65 1.86 -24.07
CA LYS A 76 -6.52 0.42 -23.78
C LYS A 76 -5.24 0.04 -23.04
N TYR A 77 -4.73 0.92 -22.19
CA TYR A 77 -3.56 0.69 -21.33
C TYR A 77 -3.91 -0.02 -20.01
N GLY A 78 -4.57 -1.18 -20.08
CA GLY A 78 -4.86 -2.01 -18.90
C GLY A 78 -5.67 -1.28 -17.81
N TYR A 79 -6.90 -0.88 -18.14
CA TYR A 79 -7.79 -0.18 -17.21
C TYR A 79 -8.05 -1.00 -15.93
N SER A 80 -8.04 -0.28 -14.80
CA SER A 80 -8.44 -0.76 -13.48
C SER A 80 -9.31 0.32 -12.83
N ASP A 81 -10.34 -0.07 -12.08
CA ASP A 81 -11.22 0.88 -11.37
C ASP A 81 -10.47 1.68 -10.31
N THR A 82 -9.41 1.10 -9.73
CA THR A 82 -8.58 1.79 -8.76
C THR A 82 -7.12 1.65 -9.16
N LEU A 83 -6.40 2.77 -9.16
CA LEU A 83 -4.96 2.81 -9.32
C LEU A 83 -4.32 3.01 -7.95
N GLU A 84 -3.34 2.17 -7.64
CA GLU A 84 -2.56 2.28 -6.41
C GLU A 84 -1.16 2.79 -6.74
N SER A 85 -0.70 3.76 -5.95
CA SER A 85 0.73 4.06 -5.84
C SER A 85 1.16 3.84 -4.41
N ASN A 86 2.30 3.18 -4.23
CA ASN A 86 2.85 2.88 -2.92
C ASN A 86 4.37 2.95 -2.91
N VAL A 87 4.91 3.09 -1.71
CA VAL A 87 6.32 2.87 -1.40
C VAL A 87 6.37 2.03 -0.13
N LYS A 88 7.25 1.03 -0.11
CA LYS A 88 7.40 0.07 0.98
C LYS A 88 8.88 -0.12 1.27
N LEU A 89 9.27 0.08 2.52
CA LEU A 89 10.59 -0.24 3.03
C LEU A 89 10.47 -1.42 3.99
N ARG A 90 11.00 -2.57 3.60
CA ARG A 90 10.89 -3.84 4.32
C ARG A 90 12.24 -4.29 4.86
N GLY A 91 12.26 -4.90 6.03
CA GLY A 91 13.46 -5.41 6.67
C GLY A 91 13.23 -6.76 7.35
N PHE A 92 14.20 -7.65 7.23
CA PHE A 92 14.17 -8.98 7.84
C PHE A 92 15.42 -9.19 8.69
N ARG A 93 15.26 -9.43 9.99
CA ARG A 93 16.40 -9.72 10.88
C ARG A 93 16.09 -10.91 11.76
N LYS A 94 16.84 -12.01 11.58
CA LYS A 94 16.56 -13.29 12.24
C LYS A 94 15.12 -13.73 11.93
N ASN A 95 14.28 -13.85 12.95
CA ASN A 95 12.87 -14.25 12.85
C ASN A 95 11.92 -13.04 12.79
N ASN A 96 12.44 -11.81 12.69
CA ASN A 96 11.65 -10.59 12.76
C ASN A 96 11.47 -9.94 11.39
N TYR A 97 10.30 -9.34 11.19
CA TYR A 97 9.93 -8.55 10.01
C TYR A 97 9.52 -7.13 10.43
N TYR A 98 9.94 -6.15 9.62
CA TYR A 98 9.66 -4.73 9.79
C TYR A 98 9.21 -4.17 8.45
N SER A 99 8.14 -3.38 8.41
CA SER A 99 7.69 -2.68 7.21
C SER A 99 7.26 -1.27 7.53
N LEU A 100 7.73 -0.31 6.73
CA LEU A 100 7.19 1.04 6.66
C LEU A 100 6.61 1.25 5.26
N GLU A 101 5.31 1.50 5.19
CA GLU A 101 4.56 1.57 3.95
C GLU A 101 3.80 2.89 3.86
N SER A 102 3.60 3.35 2.64
CA SER A 102 2.68 4.45 2.32
C SER A 102 1.95 4.13 1.03
N HIS A 103 0.64 4.33 1.03
CA HIS A 103 -0.25 4.01 -0.07
C HIS A 103 -1.14 5.19 -0.39
N ILE A 104 -1.29 5.48 -1.67
CA ILE A 104 -2.19 6.50 -2.18
C ILE A 104 -2.94 5.91 -3.36
N PHE A 105 -4.24 6.19 -3.43
CA PHE A 105 -5.11 5.59 -4.44
C PHE A 105 -5.67 6.64 -5.40
N GLN A 106 -6.16 6.21 -6.55
CA GLN A 106 -6.93 6.98 -7.51
C GLN A 106 -8.12 6.15 -7.94
N ASP A 107 -9.34 6.66 -7.79
CA ASP A 107 -10.53 5.95 -8.23
C ASP A 107 -10.98 6.48 -9.59
N LEU A 108 -11.11 5.57 -10.56
CA LEU A 108 -11.48 5.89 -11.93
C LEU A 108 -12.98 5.69 -12.20
N ARG A 109 -13.75 5.20 -11.23
CA ARG A 109 -15.21 5.06 -11.37
C ARG A 109 -15.86 6.43 -11.46
N LYS A 110 -16.89 6.55 -12.30
CA LYS A 110 -17.54 7.83 -12.60
C LYS A 110 -18.22 8.44 -11.37
N ASP A 111 -18.88 7.62 -10.57
CA ASP A 111 -19.75 8.06 -9.48
C ASP A 111 -19.01 8.19 -8.13
N PHE A 112 -17.70 7.93 -8.11
CA PHE A 112 -16.89 8.03 -6.89
C PHE A 112 -16.31 9.44 -6.73
N ASN A 113 -16.34 10.01 -5.53
CA ASN A 113 -15.69 11.28 -5.22
C ASN A 113 -14.19 11.07 -4.94
N GLN A 114 -13.33 11.69 -5.74
CA GLN A 114 -11.88 11.51 -5.59
C GLN A 114 -11.35 12.03 -4.24
N LYS A 115 -12.08 12.92 -3.56
CA LYS A 115 -11.70 13.47 -2.25
C LYS A 115 -11.96 12.51 -1.08
N GLU A 116 -12.86 11.55 -1.27
CA GLU A 116 -13.17 10.50 -0.28
C GLU A 116 -12.20 9.32 -0.37
N VAL A 117 -11.38 9.27 -1.43
CA VAL A 117 -10.36 8.21 -1.61
C VAL A 117 -9.34 8.31 -0.48
N PRO A 118 -9.15 7.25 0.32
CA PRO A 118 -8.22 7.27 1.42
C PRO A 118 -6.77 7.30 0.93
N LYS A 119 -5.89 7.80 1.79
CA LYS A 119 -4.44 7.68 1.70
C LYS A 119 -3.99 7.03 3.00
N ILE A 120 -3.10 6.04 2.91
CA ILE A 120 -2.55 5.37 4.10
C ILE A 120 -1.12 5.83 4.25
N LEU A 121 -0.85 6.74 5.18
CA LEU A 121 0.52 7.20 5.45
C LEU A 121 0.71 7.78 6.88
N PRO A 122 1.72 7.30 7.63
CA PRO A 122 2.46 6.06 7.42
C PRO A 122 1.64 4.82 7.83
N ARG A 123 2.06 3.64 7.35
CA ARG A 123 1.70 2.33 7.90
C ARG A 123 2.98 1.62 8.38
N LEU A 124 3.03 1.27 9.65
CA LEU A 124 4.12 0.54 10.28
C LEU A 124 3.65 -0.87 10.65
N ILE A 125 4.41 -1.89 10.25
CA ILE A 125 4.14 -3.29 10.57
C ILE A 125 5.38 -3.88 11.23
N LEU A 126 5.22 -4.45 12.41
CA LEU A 126 6.27 -5.16 13.14
C LEU A 126 5.81 -6.59 13.43
N ASN A 127 6.58 -7.59 13.03
CA ASN A 127 6.37 -8.98 13.47
C ASN A 127 7.65 -9.44 14.16
N LEU A 128 7.58 -9.59 15.48
CA LEU A 128 8.71 -9.93 16.34
C LEU A 128 8.51 -11.33 16.88
N ASN A 129 9.43 -12.24 16.54
CA ASN A 129 9.30 -13.64 16.91
C ASN A 129 10.55 -14.10 17.64
N SER A 130 10.36 -14.86 18.72
CA SER A 130 11.45 -15.62 19.32
C SER A 130 11.83 -16.78 18.40
N LYS A 131 12.95 -17.44 18.72
CA LYS A 131 13.16 -18.80 18.23
C LYS A 131 12.23 -19.73 19.00
N GLU A 132 11.76 -20.80 18.37
CA GLU A 132 11.06 -21.87 19.06
C GLU A 132 12.06 -22.79 19.74
N ILE A 133 12.00 -22.83 21.07
CA ILE A 133 12.91 -23.65 21.89
C ILE A 133 12.09 -24.34 22.98
N PHE A 134 12.35 -25.64 23.19
CA PHE A 134 11.77 -26.38 24.31
C PHE A 134 12.30 -25.88 25.65
N ASN A 135 11.47 -25.99 26.68
CA ASN A 135 11.72 -25.61 28.07
C ASN A 135 12.06 -24.12 28.22
N LYS A 136 11.59 -23.28 27.27
CA LYS A 136 11.78 -21.83 27.24
C LYS A 136 10.51 -21.13 26.75
N LEU A 137 10.42 -19.84 27.08
CA LEU A 137 9.34 -18.98 26.62
C LEU A 137 9.55 -18.63 25.14
N ASN A 138 8.58 -18.99 24.32
CA ASN A 138 8.47 -18.63 22.93
C ASN A 138 7.39 -17.56 22.77
N TYR A 139 7.60 -16.59 21.89
CA TYR A 139 6.64 -15.52 21.67
C TYR A 139 6.58 -15.09 20.20
N GLN A 140 5.41 -14.61 19.82
CA GLN A 140 5.15 -13.92 18.56
C GLN A 140 4.34 -12.65 18.87
N THR A 141 4.90 -11.51 18.50
CA THR A 141 4.29 -10.20 18.70
C THR A 141 4.08 -9.54 17.34
N ASN A 142 2.82 -9.24 17.01
CA ASN A 142 2.44 -8.51 15.81
C ASN A 142 1.92 -7.12 16.22
N VAL A 143 2.50 -6.07 15.66
CA VAL A 143 2.07 -4.69 15.85
C VAL A 143 1.81 -4.07 14.49
N GLU A 144 0.66 -3.42 14.34
CA GLU A 144 0.35 -2.62 13.16
C GLU A 144 -0.15 -1.25 13.58
N VAL A 145 0.46 -0.20 13.04
CA VAL A 145 0.03 1.18 13.22
C VAL A 145 -0.22 1.76 11.85
N LEU A 146 -1.40 2.31 11.61
CA LEU A 146 -1.69 2.98 10.35
C LEU A 146 -2.52 4.24 10.55
N ASN A 147 -2.26 5.20 9.68
CA ASN A 147 -3.04 6.42 9.58
C ASN A 147 -3.73 6.49 8.22
N ILE A 148 -5.05 6.58 8.23
CA ILE A 148 -5.91 6.70 7.06
C ILE A 148 -6.40 8.14 6.98
N LEU A 149 -5.96 8.85 5.95
CA LEU A 149 -6.29 10.25 5.69
C LEU A 149 -7.21 10.36 4.49
N ARG A 150 -8.20 11.25 4.54
CA ARG A 150 -9.09 11.61 3.45
C ARG A 150 -9.09 13.12 3.26
N SER A 151 -9.42 13.57 2.05
CA SER A 151 -9.63 15.01 1.82
C SER A 151 -11.05 15.43 2.21
N GLU A 152 -12.02 14.53 2.03
CA GLU A 152 -13.38 14.65 2.55
C GLU A 152 -13.77 13.33 3.23
N GLY A 153 -14.38 13.43 4.41
CA GLY A 153 -14.74 12.30 5.26
C GLY A 153 -13.80 12.09 6.45
N VAL A 154 -13.99 10.96 7.13
CA VAL A 154 -13.39 10.67 8.44
C VAL A 154 -11.96 10.21 8.29
N ASP A 155 -11.06 10.83 9.05
CA ASP A 155 -9.68 10.38 9.21
C ASP A 155 -9.61 9.35 10.34
N ASN A 156 -8.76 8.33 10.20
CA ASN A 156 -8.71 7.21 11.14
C ASN A 156 -7.28 6.75 11.41
N LYS A 157 -6.86 6.87 12.67
CA LYS A 157 -5.61 6.30 13.18
C LYS A 157 -5.93 4.99 13.89
N LYS A 158 -5.25 3.92 13.50
CA LYS A 158 -5.44 2.58 14.05
C LYS A 158 -4.15 2.05 14.64
N PHE A 159 -4.27 1.39 15.78
CA PHE A 159 -3.22 0.62 16.41
C PHE A 159 -3.75 -0.79 16.70
N PHE A 160 -3.05 -1.80 16.23
CA PHE A 160 -3.34 -3.20 16.49
C PHE A 160 -2.15 -3.88 17.14
N PHE A 161 -2.45 -4.70 18.14
CA PHE A 161 -1.47 -5.47 18.88
C PHE A 161 -1.99 -6.89 19.07
N ASN A 162 -1.16 -7.87 18.71
CA ASN A 162 -1.44 -9.29 18.87
C ASN A 162 -0.20 -9.94 19.48
N GLN A 163 -0.38 -10.61 20.62
CA GLN A 163 0.68 -11.30 21.34
C GLN A 163 0.30 -12.75 21.53
N ASN A 164 1.13 -13.65 21.03
CA ASN A 164 1.07 -15.08 21.31
C ASN A 164 2.28 -15.45 22.16
N ILE A 165 2.07 -16.22 23.22
CA ILE A 165 3.10 -16.70 24.12
C ILE A 165 2.91 -18.20 24.26
N LYS A 166 4.00 -18.96 24.16
CA LYS A 166 4.02 -20.41 24.29
C LYS A 166 5.18 -20.84 25.17
N PHE A 167 5.00 -21.90 25.93
CA PHE A 167 6.03 -22.53 26.73
C PHE A 167 5.93 -24.05 26.57
N PRO A 168 6.64 -24.61 25.57
CA PRO A 168 6.64 -26.04 25.31
C PRO A 168 7.66 -26.74 26.20
N LEU A 169 7.20 -27.65 27.06
CA LEU A 169 8.02 -28.53 27.89
C LEU A 169 8.26 -29.86 27.19
N LEU A 170 9.53 -30.28 27.11
CA LEU A 170 9.96 -31.61 26.70
C LEU A 170 10.46 -32.35 27.94
N PHE A 171 9.79 -33.45 28.27
CA PHE A 171 10.15 -34.34 29.35
C PHE A 171 11.13 -35.43 28.89
N ASN A 172 11.83 -36.06 29.83
CA ASN A 172 12.85 -37.08 29.54
C ASN A 172 12.27 -38.36 28.91
N ASP A 173 10.97 -38.62 29.09
CA ASP A 173 10.23 -39.72 28.47
C ASP A 173 9.80 -39.42 27.02
N GLY A 174 10.11 -38.22 26.52
CA GLY A 174 9.73 -37.75 25.18
C GLY A 174 8.36 -37.07 25.12
N THR A 175 7.63 -36.97 26.24
CA THR A 175 6.35 -36.26 26.30
C THR A 175 6.55 -34.77 26.07
N ILE A 176 5.66 -34.15 25.27
CA ILE A 176 5.64 -32.69 25.03
C ILE A 176 4.36 -32.11 25.63
N LEU A 177 4.49 -31.10 26.49
CA LEU A 177 3.38 -30.34 27.06
C LEU A 177 3.55 -28.85 26.74
N GLU A 178 2.62 -28.25 26.00
CA GLU A 178 2.67 -26.84 25.64
C GLU A 178 1.64 -26.03 26.43
N PHE A 179 2.12 -25.05 27.20
CA PHE A 179 1.26 -24.00 27.75
C PHE A 179 1.29 -22.79 26.82
N GLY A 180 0.15 -22.13 26.64
CA GLY A 180 0.07 -20.97 25.77
C GLY A 180 -0.97 -19.95 26.21
N GLY A 181 -0.77 -18.71 25.78
CA GLY A 181 -1.68 -17.60 26.02
C GLY A 181 -1.68 -16.64 24.83
N HIS A 182 -2.82 -16.00 24.59
CA HIS A 182 -3.00 -15.11 23.46
C HIS A 182 -3.74 -13.84 23.85
N ILE A 183 -3.27 -12.70 23.36
CA ILE A 183 -3.85 -11.37 23.58
C ILE A 183 -4.02 -10.67 22.25
N ASN A 184 -5.19 -10.06 22.04
CA ASN A 184 -5.50 -9.19 20.91
C ASN A 184 -6.05 -7.86 21.42
N ALA A 185 -5.55 -6.76 20.87
CA ALA A 185 -6.04 -5.41 21.17
C ALA A 185 -6.07 -4.57 19.90
N GLY A 186 -7.08 -3.71 19.79
CA GLY A 186 -7.24 -2.75 18.71
C GLY A 186 -7.73 -1.42 19.26
N LEU A 187 -7.05 -0.33 18.90
CA LEU A 187 -7.39 1.04 19.27
C LEU A 187 -7.63 1.86 18.01
N TYR A 188 -8.65 2.71 18.05
CA TYR A 188 -9.08 3.54 16.93
C TYR A 188 -9.27 4.97 17.40
N HIS A 189 -8.76 5.91 16.63
CA HIS A 189 -8.98 7.33 16.84
C HIS A 189 -9.50 7.95 15.55
N LEU A 190 -10.68 8.57 15.63
CA LEU A 190 -11.39 9.15 14.50
C LEU A 190 -11.32 10.68 14.59
N ASP A 191 -10.92 11.31 13.50
CA ASP A 191 -10.91 12.75 13.31
C ASP A 191 -11.89 13.12 12.17
N ASN A 192 -12.44 14.35 12.17
CA ASN A 192 -13.42 14.81 11.16
C ASN A 192 -14.65 13.90 11.02
N PHE A 193 -15.13 13.37 12.14
CA PHE A 193 -16.33 12.58 12.21
C PHE A 193 -17.55 13.50 12.39
N ASP A 194 -18.32 13.73 11.32
CA ASP A 194 -19.67 14.28 11.45
C ASP A 194 -20.53 13.22 12.12
N ASN A 195 -20.93 13.51 13.36
CA ASN A 195 -21.78 12.62 14.11
C ASN A 195 -23.21 12.83 13.63
N PRO A 196 -23.85 11.81 13.02
CA PRO A 196 -25.19 11.95 12.47
C PRO A 196 -26.26 12.28 13.52
N VAL A 197 -25.93 12.19 14.82
CA VAL A 197 -26.80 12.58 15.94
C VAL A 197 -26.59 14.03 16.38
N THR A 198 -25.42 14.64 16.16
CA THR A 198 -25.11 15.99 16.67
C THR A 198 -24.84 17.05 15.59
N GLY A 199 -24.95 16.68 14.31
CA GLY A 199 -24.71 17.58 13.19
C GLY A 199 -23.33 17.37 12.62
#